data_AF-A0A8R1Y0H2-F1
#
_entry.id   AF-A0A8R1Y0H2-F1
#
_cell.length_a   1.000
_cell.length_b   1.000
_cell.length_c   1.000
_cell.angle_alpha   90.00
_cell.angle_beta   90.00
_cell.angle_gamma   90.00
#
_symmetry.space_group_name_H-M   'P 1'
#
loop_
_entity.id
_entity.type
_entity.pdbx_description
1 polymer ?
#
loop_
_entity_poly.entity_id
_entity_poly.type
_entity_poly.pdbx_seq_one_letter_code
_entity_poly.pdbx_strand_id
1 'polypeptide(L)'
;MEPMQQSIDHCNTSFCQVWKLQSAVNNQVHIFERSCSTTCITGCITLSDMANSCSSCCQMDGCNTDNRGKQLTGVESFLLHITMIFFYNIINDMFL
;
A
#
# COMPACT_ATOMS: atom_id res chain seq x y z
N MET A 1 3.32 -5.33 -23.15
CA MET A 1 2.74 -4.77 -21.91
C MET A 1 2.87 -3.27 -22.02
N GLU A 2 1.76 -2.57 -22.27
CA GLU A 2 1.76 -1.10 -22.26
C GLU A 2 2.08 -0.61 -20.84
N PRO A 3 2.92 0.43 -20.67
CA PRO A 3 3.10 1.03 -19.37
C PRO A 3 1.78 1.65 -18.94
N MET A 4 1.24 1.24 -17.78
CA MET A 4 0.07 1.89 -17.21
C MET A 4 0.39 3.38 -17.07
N GLN A 5 -0.33 4.22 -17.81
CA GLN A 5 -0.23 5.68 -17.72
C GLN A 5 -0.49 6.06 -16.26
N GLN A 6 0.55 6.49 -15.53
CA GLN A 6 0.42 6.90 -14.14
C GLN A 6 -0.38 8.21 -14.11
N SER A 7 -1.66 8.12 -13.75
CA SER A 7 -2.44 9.30 -13.35
C SER A 7 -1.78 9.90 -12.12
N ILE A 8 -1.33 11.15 -12.21
CA ILE A 8 -0.89 11.92 -11.05
C ILE A 8 -2.15 12.54 -10.47
N ASP A 9 -2.69 11.90 -9.44
CA ASP A 9 -3.84 12.41 -8.70
C ASP A 9 -3.33 13.28 -7.53
N HIS A 10 -3.88 14.50 -7.42
CA HIS A 10 -3.49 15.45 -6.38
C HIS A 10 -4.29 15.20 -5.08
N CYS A 11 -3.59 14.99 -3.97
CA CYS A 11 -4.19 14.83 -2.65
C CYS A 11 -4.33 16.19 -1.97
N ASN A 12 -5.44 16.89 -2.21
CA ASN A 12 -5.67 18.22 -1.66
C ASN A 12 -5.64 18.19 -0.11
N THR A 13 -4.60 18.73 0.51
CA THR A 13 -4.32 18.76 1.97
C THR A 13 -4.12 17.41 2.67
N SER A 14 -3.80 16.35 1.91
CA SER A 14 -3.61 14.99 2.43
C SER A 14 -2.23 14.43 2.05
N PHE A 15 -1.87 13.31 2.66
CA PHE A 15 -0.71 12.51 2.28
C PHE A 15 -1.05 11.62 1.08
N CYS A 16 -0.14 11.55 0.11
CA CYS A 16 -0.09 10.44 -0.83
C CYS A 16 0.37 9.21 -0.06
N GLN A 17 -0.48 8.19 0.02
CA GLN A 17 -0.18 6.93 0.68
C GLN A 17 0.01 5.83 -0.35
N VAL A 18 1.02 4.98 -0.11
CA VAL A 18 1.25 3.77 -0.87
C VAL A 18 1.28 2.60 0.09
N TRP A 19 0.41 1.65 -0.18
CA TRP A 19 0.47 0.31 0.39
C TRP A 19 1.07 -0.65 -0.63
N LYS A 20 1.87 -1.61 -0.17
CA LYS A 20 2.47 -2.63 -1.04
C LYS A 20 2.63 -3.97 -0.33
N LEU A 21 2.40 -5.03 -1.08
CA LEU A 21 2.78 -6.39 -0.74
C LEU A 21 4.07 -6.73 -1.48
N GLN A 22 5.14 -7.01 -0.74
CA GLN A 22 6.43 -7.37 -1.30
C GLN A 22 6.97 -8.65 -0.69
N SER A 23 7.78 -9.40 -1.43
CA SER A 23 8.46 -10.58 -0.89
C SER A 23 9.35 -10.18 0.29
N ALA A 24 9.30 -10.96 1.38
CA ALA A 24 10.21 -10.79 2.51
C ALA A 24 11.66 -11.20 2.18
N VAL A 25 11.85 -12.03 1.14
CA VAL A 25 13.15 -12.60 0.77
C VAL A 25 13.97 -11.63 -0.08
N ASN A 26 13.36 -10.99 -1.08
CA ASN A 26 14.06 -10.14 -2.05
C ASN A 26 13.46 -8.74 -2.22
N ASN A 27 12.47 -8.36 -1.42
CA ASN A 27 11.75 -7.08 -1.50
C ASN A 27 11.07 -6.80 -2.85
N GLN A 28 10.88 -7.81 -3.69
CA GLN A 28 10.14 -7.65 -4.94
C GLN A 28 8.69 -7.27 -4.64
N VAL A 29 8.24 -6.13 -5.16
CA VAL A 29 6.85 -5.68 -5.03
C VAL A 29 5.98 -6.47 -5.99
N HIS A 30 5.04 -7.23 -5.46
CA HIS A 30 4.09 -7.99 -6.26
C HIS A 30 2.85 -7.16 -6.57
N ILE A 31 2.35 -6.48 -5.54
CA ILE A 31 1.12 -5.71 -5.58
C ILE A 31 1.33 -4.40 -4.85
N PHE A 32 0.77 -3.31 -5.35
CA PHE A 32 0.73 -2.06 -4.63
C PHE A 32 -0.56 -1.29 -4.90
N GLU A 33 -0.89 -0.37 -4.02
CA GLU A 33 -2.03 0.52 -4.12
C GLU A 33 -1.61 1.94 -3.75
N ARG A 34 -2.16 2.94 -4.45
CA ARG A 34 -1.97 4.35 -4.15
C ARG A 34 -3.31 4.94 -3.72
N SER A 35 -3.30 5.75 -2.67
CA SER A 35 -4.48 6.45 -2.17
C SER A 35 -4.09 7.81 -1.58
N CYS A 36 -5.08 8.66 -1.34
CA CYS A 36 -4.92 9.86 -0.50
C CYS A 36 -5.38 9.52 0.91
N SER A 37 -4.61 9.91 1.92
CA SER A 37 -4.94 9.71 3.34
C SER A 37 -4.73 11.00 4.12
N THR A 38 -5.58 11.25 5.12
CA THR A 38 -5.41 12.37 6.05
C THR A 38 -4.33 12.08 7.10
N THR A 39 -3.95 10.82 7.28
CA THR A 39 -2.92 10.37 8.21
C THR A 39 -1.81 9.63 7.47
N CYS A 40 -0.57 9.78 7.94
CA CYS A 40 0.56 9.06 7.38
C CYS A 40 0.92 7.89 8.29
N ILE A 41 0.55 6.68 7.88
CA ILE A 41 0.95 5.45 8.56
C ILE A 41 2.06 4.79 7.76
N THR A 42 3.27 4.79 8.30
CA THR A 42 4.43 4.14 7.69
C THR A 42 4.82 2.89 8.46
N GLY A 43 5.30 1.86 7.77
CA GLY A 43 5.86 0.69 8.41
C GLY A 43 5.64 -0.57 7.58
N CYS A 44 6.22 -1.67 8.03
CA CYS A 44 6.04 -2.98 7.42
C CYS A 44 5.64 -3.99 8.49
N ILE A 45 4.73 -4.87 8.13
CA ILE A 45 4.34 -6.04 8.91
C ILE A 45 4.70 -7.27 8.07
N THR A 46 5.43 -8.19 8.66
CA THR A 46 5.76 -9.46 8.03
C THR A 46 4.55 -10.39 8.12
N LEU A 47 3.98 -10.73 6.96
CA LEU A 47 2.88 -11.66 6.77
C LEU A 47 3.46 -13.02 6.41
N SER A 48 3.75 -13.83 7.44
CA SER A 48 4.53 -15.08 7.32
C SER A 48 5.94 -14.87 6.75
N ASP A 49 6.76 -15.92 6.75
CA ASP A 49 8.17 -15.85 6.33
C ASP A 49 8.40 -15.46 4.85
N MET A 50 7.34 -15.23 4.07
CA MET A 50 7.43 -15.02 2.62
C MET A 50 7.05 -13.62 2.15
N ALA A 51 6.27 -12.84 2.91
CA ALA A 51 5.73 -11.56 2.44
C ALA A 51 5.75 -10.47 3.52
N ASN A 52 5.95 -9.23 3.09
CA ASN A 52 5.82 -8.02 3.90
C ASN A 52 4.70 -7.15 3.34
N SER A 53 3.78 -6.75 4.21
CA SER A 53 2.79 -5.71 3.97
C SER A 53 3.37 -4.38 4.45
N CYS A 54 3.66 -3.48 3.53
CA CYS A 54 4.34 -2.21 3.82
C CYS A 54 3.47 -1.03 3.43
N SER A 55 3.52 0.02 4.23
CA SER A 55 2.90 1.31 3.97
C SER A 55 3.95 2.43 4.04
N SER A 56 3.82 3.39 3.13
CA SER A 56 4.65 4.60 3.05
C SER A 56 3.81 5.79 2.62
N CYS A 57 4.22 7.00 2.97
CA CYS A 57 3.47 8.21 2.64
C CYS A 57 4.37 9.43 2.44
N CYS A 58 3.89 10.38 1.66
CA CYS A 58 4.59 11.62 1.30
C CYS A 58 3.57 12.73 0.95
N GLN A 59 4.02 13.99 0.91
CA GLN A 59 3.13 15.16 0.75
C GLN A 59 3.32 15.91 -0.58
N MET A 60 4.22 15.46 -1.45
CA MET A 60 4.53 16.14 -2.71
C MET A 60 3.95 15.36 -3.88
N ASP A 61 3.41 16.06 -4.87
CA ASP A 61 2.90 15.41 -6.09
C ASP A 61 3.99 14.57 -6.76
N GLY A 62 3.64 13.35 -7.18
CA GLY A 62 4.57 12.44 -7.85
C GLY A 62 5.66 11.81 -6.95
N CYS A 63 5.56 11.93 -5.62
CA CYS A 63 6.56 11.40 -4.69
C CYS A 63 6.67 9.86 -4.62
N ASN A 64 5.74 9.12 -5.25
CA ASN A 64 5.61 7.67 -5.14
C ASN A 64 5.65 6.93 -6.50
N THR A 65 6.45 7.48 -7.42
CA THR A 65 6.62 7.05 -8.82
C THR A 65 7.44 5.76 -9.00
N ASP A 66 8.21 5.36 -7.99
CA ASP A 66 9.16 4.24 -8.02
C ASP A 66 8.54 2.86 -7.74
N ASN A 67 7.26 2.80 -7.35
CA ASN A 67 6.57 1.54 -7.06
C ASN A 67 6.30 0.74 -8.35
N ARG A 68 7.08 -0.32 -8.57
CA ARG A 68 6.97 -1.27 -9.69
C ARG A 68 6.36 -2.59 -9.22
N GLY A 69 5.07 -2.80 -9.52
CA GLY A 69 4.30 -4.02 -9.22
C GLY A 69 2.92 -3.99 -9.91
N LYS A 70 2.00 -4.92 -9.60
CA LYS A 70 0.60 -4.78 -10.04
C LYS A 70 -0.05 -3.64 -9.23
N GLN A 71 -0.39 -2.54 -9.89
CA GLN A 71 -1.21 -1.49 -9.28
C GLN A 71 -2.64 -2.03 -9.11
N LEU A 72 -3.14 -2.07 -7.88
CA LEU A 72 -4.55 -2.30 -7.64
C LEU A 72 -5.32 -1.02 -7.96
N THR A 73 -6.42 -1.17 -8.67
CA THR A 73 -7.35 -0.08 -8.99
C THR A 73 -8.77 -0.56 -8.78
N GLY A 74 -9.64 0.31 -8.26
CA GLY A 74 -11.06 0.02 -8.10
C GLY A 74 -11.35 -1.08 -7.07
N VAL A 75 -12.16 -2.06 -7.45
CA VAL A 75 -12.72 -3.08 -6.53
C VAL A 75 -11.65 -3.97 -5.89
N GLU A 76 -10.60 -4.31 -6.64
CA GLU A 76 -9.50 -5.13 -6.09
C GLU A 76 -8.78 -4.42 -4.94
N SER A 77 -8.64 -3.09 -5.01
CA SER A 77 -8.00 -2.27 -3.98
C SER A 77 -8.87 -2.18 -2.73
N PHE A 78 -10.17 -1.96 -2.91
CA PHE A 78 -11.14 -1.85 -1.82
C PHE A 78 -11.27 -3.16 -1.00
N LEU A 79 -11.35 -4.31 -1.67
CA LEU A 79 -11.40 -5.61 -1.02
C LEU A 79 -10.13 -5.88 -0.20
N LEU A 80 -8.97 -5.48 -0.72
CA LEU A 80 -7.69 -5.71 -0.07
C LEU A 80 -7.48 -4.79 1.13
N HIS A 81 -7.92 -3.53 1.04
CA HIS A 81 -8.00 -2.62 2.17
C HIS A 81 -8.88 -3.18 3.29
N ILE A 82 -10.07 -3.68 2.95
CA ILE A 82 -10.98 -4.31 3.93
C ILE A 82 -10.29 -5.49 4.59
N THR A 83 -9.71 -6.41 3.81
CA THR A 83 -9.04 -7.59 4.39
C THR A 83 -7.88 -7.18 5.30
N MET A 84 -7.07 -6.19 4.91
CA MET A 84 -5.98 -5.67 5.75
C MET A 84 -6.47 -5.06 7.06
N ILE A 85 -7.55 -4.27 7.04
CA ILE A 85 -8.16 -3.73 8.26
C ILE A 85 -8.67 -4.86 9.15
N PHE A 86 -9.32 -5.87 8.57
CA PHE A 86 -9.75 -7.06 9.31
C PHE A 86 -8.57 -7.79 9.96
N PHE A 87 -7.48 -8.05 9.22
CA PHE A 87 -6.30 -8.69 9.79
C PHE A 87 -5.64 -7.82 10.86
N TYR A 88 -5.56 -6.50 10.67
CA TYR A 88 -5.02 -5.58 11.67
C TYR A 88 -5.84 -5.61 12.96
N ASN A 89 -7.18 -5.56 12.86
CA ASN A 89 -8.04 -5.64 14.04
C ASN A 89 -7.94 -7.00 14.72
N ILE A 90 -7.94 -8.11 13.97
CA ILE A 90 -7.78 -9.46 14.53
C ILE A 90 -6.44 -9.61 15.25
N ILE A 91 -5.35 -9.09 14.69
CA ILE A 91 -4.03 -9.13 15.34
C ILE A 91 -4.03 -8.27 16.60
N ASN A 92 -4.60 -7.06 16.57
CA ASN A 92 -4.67 -6.23 17.78
C ASN A 92 -5.58 -6.84 18.86
N ASP A 93 -6.70 -7.48 18.50
CA ASP A 93 -7.57 -8.19 19.43
C ASP A 93 -6.92 -9.47 20.00
N MET A 94 -5.93 -10.06 19.31
CA MET A 94 -5.19 -11.23 19.82
C MET A 94 -4.08 -10.87 20.82
N PHE A 95 -3.63 -9.61 20.81
CA PHE A 95 -2.51 -9.11 21.63
C PHE A 95 -2.93 -8.12 22.73
N LEU A 96 -4.23 -7.93 22.95
CA LEU A 96 -4.85 -7.17 24.06
C LEU A 96 -5.66 -8.12 24.96
#